data_AF-A0A7S1HR75-F1
#
_entry.id   AF-A0A7S1HR75-F1
#
_cell.length_a   1.000
_cell.length_b   1.000
_cell.length_c   1.000
_cell.angle_alpha   90.00
_cell.angle_beta   90.00
_cell.angle_gamma   90.00
#
_symmetry.space_group_name_H-M   'P 1'
#
loop_
_entity.id
_entity.type
_entity.pdbx_description
1 polymer ?
#
loop_
_entity_poly.entity_id
_entity_poly.type
_entity_poly.pdbx_seq_one_letter_code
_entity_poly.pdbx_strand_id
1 'polypeptide(L)'
;TMDVGRVALQMDQPRSRLDAGTWGTMGVGLGYAIAAALVDPQRPVLVIQGDSAFGFSGMECEVIARYNLKVVVAVLNNGGIYGGDRRQEGTRKKAAQSLAAVGHGSDPEPTAFVKDSQYQLVM
;
A
#
# COMPACT_ATOMS: atom_id res chain seq x y z
N THR A 1 -4.78 5.68 8.20
CA THR A 1 -3.33 5.52 7.96
C THR A 1 -2.64 6.84 7.73
N MET A 2 -3.10 7.69 6.81
CA MET A 2 -2.44 8.97 6.50
C MET A 2 -2.39 9.95 7.69
N ASP A 3 -3.51 10.25 8.35
CA ASP A 3 -3.55 11.23 9.45
C ASP A 3 -2.76 10.77 10.68
N VAL A 4 -2.89 9.49 11.02
CA VAL A 4 -2.09 8.86 12.08
C VAL A 4 -0.60 8.92 11.74
N GLY A 5 -0.23 8.65 10.49
CA GLY A 5 1.17 8.76 10.04
C GLY A 5 1.72 10.18 10.16
N ARG A 6 0.92 11.22 9.88
CA ARG A 6 1.34 12.62 10.03
C ARG A 6 1.70 12.99 11.46
N VAL A 7 1.01 12.40 12.44
CA VAL A 7 1.21 12.70 13.87
C VAL A 7 2.28 11.79 14.48
N ALA A 8 2.31 10.51 14.09
CA ALA A 8 3.21 9.52 14.65
C ALA A 8 4.65 9.64 14.13
N LEU A 9 4.84 10.13 12.90
CA LEU A 9 6.16 10.25 12.27
C LEU A 9 6.60 11.71 12.24
N GLN A 10 7.49 12.06 13.18
CA GLN A 10 8.08 13.38 13.24
C GLN A 10 9.09 13.58 12.11
N MET A 11 9.14 14.80 11.58
CA MET A 11 9.99 15.17 10.45
C MET A 11 10.88 16.34 10.85
N ASP A 12 12.16 16.05 11.07
CA ASP A 12 13.12 17.06 11.54
C ASP A 12 13.77 17.84 10.39
N GLN A 13 13.60 17.36 9.15
CA GLN A 13 14.24 17.91 7.96
C GLN A 13 13.18 18.40 6.96
N PRO A 14 13.40 19.52 6.24
CA PRO A 14 12.47 20.00 5.24
C PRO A 14 12.35 19.03 4.06
N ARG A 15 11.18 18.99 3.42
CA ARG A 15 10.89 18.15 2.24
C ARG A 15 11.11 16.64 2.46
N SER A 16 11.00 16.19 3.71
CA SER A 16 11.19 14.78 4.10
C SER A 16 9.90 13.96 4.13
N ARG A 17 8.75 14.62 3.92
CA ARG A 17 7.43 13.99 3.92
C ARG A 17 6.68 14.36 2.65
N LEU A 18 6.29 13.34 1.91
CA LEU A 18 5.39 13.42 0.77
C LEU A 18 4.11 12.68 1.15
N ASP A 19 2.98 13.35 1.12
CA ASP A 19 1.68 12.77 1.42
C ASP A 19 0.67 13.11 0.31
N ALA A 20 -0.48 12.43 0.30
CA ALA A 20 -1.50 12.59 -0.73
C ALA A 20 -2.23 13.95 -0.68
N GLY A 21 -1.82 14.85 0.22
CA GLY A 21 -2.36 16.19 0.36
C GLY A 21 -3.86 16.18 0.66
N THR A 22 -4.56 17.17 0.11
CA THR A 22 -6.00 17.38 0.33
C THR A 22 -6.86 16.35 -0.39
N TRP A 23 -6.41 15.83 -1.53
CA TRP A 23 -7.20 14.90 -2.35
C TRP A 23 -7.20 13.47 -1.82
N GLY A 24 -6.23 13.10 -0.97
CA GLY A 24 -6.21 11.79 -0.34
C GLY A 24 -6.11 10.64 -1.34
N THR A 25 -5.52 10.88 -2.52
CA THR A 25 -5.43 9.90 -3.61
C THR A 25 -4.71 8.64 -3.15
N MET A 26 -5.39 7.50 -3.22
CA MET A 26 -4.81 6.20 -2.86
C MET A 26 -3.79 5.75 -3.91
N GLY A 27 -2.71 5.10 -3.48
CA GLY A 27 -1.69 4.54 -4.37
C GLY A 27 -0.64 5.54 -4.88
N VAL A 28 -0.72 6.83 -4.55
CA VAL A 28 0.31 7.81 -4.99
C VAL A 28 1.69 7.61 -4.35
N GLY A 29 1.75 6.85 -3.25
CA GLY A 29 2.96 6.70 -2.43
C GLY A 29 4.14 6.11 -3.20
N LEU A 30 3.93 5.10 -4.05
CA LEU A 30 5.02 4.48 -4.81
C LEU A 30 5.56 5.39 -5.91
N GLY A 31 4.69 6.11 -6.62
CA GLY A 31 5.13 7.11 -7.61
C GLY A 31 5.97 8.22 -6.99
N TYR A 32 5.57 8.72 -5.82
CA TYR A 32 6.37 9.69 -5.07
C TYR A 32 7.71 9.12 -4.60
N ALA A 33 7.75 7.85 -4.22
CA ALA A 33 8.96 7.20 -3.78
C ALA A 33 10.00 7.05 -4.90
N ILE A 34 9.55 6.67 -6.10
CA ILE A 34 10.40 6.60 -7.29
C ILE A 34 10.98 7.98 -7.60
N ALA A 35 10.14 9.02 -7.63
CA ALA A 35 10.61 10.39 -7.85
C ALA A 35 11.63 10.84 -6.79
N ALA A 36 11.36 10.58 -5.51
CA ALA A 36 12.26 10.92 -4.42
C ALA A 36 13.63 10.21 -4.54
N ALA A 37 13.63 8.92 -4.86
CA ALA A 37 14.85 8.13 -5.01
C ALA A 37 15.68 8.55 -6.24
N LEU A 38 15.04 9.08 -7.28
CA LEU A 38 15.74 9.63 -8.46
C LEU A 38 16.32 11.02 -8.21
N VAL A 39 15.62 11.87 -7.45
CA VAL A 39 16.07 13.24 -7.15
C VAL A 39 17.25 13.25 -6.18
N ASP A 40 17.25 12.37 -5.17
CA ASP A 40 18.37 12.24 -4.22
C ASP A 40 18.69 10.76 -3.94
N PRO A 41 19.51 10.12 -4.80
CA PRO A 41 19.82 8.69 -4.70
C PRO A 41 20.61 8.27 -3.45
N GLN A 42 21.18 9.24 -2.71
CA GLN A 42 21.91 8.97 -1.47
C GLN A 42 20.97 8.93 -0.26
N ARG A 43 19.80 9.54 -0.39
CA ARG A 43 18.83 9.62 0.70
C ARG A 43 17.92 8.40 0.68
N PRO A 44 17.81 7.65 1.80
CA PRO A 44 16.91 6.51 1.87
C PRO A 44 15.45 6.97 1.79
N VAL A 45 14.63 6.21 1.06
CA VAL A 45 13.19 6.49 0.89
C VAL A 45 12.38 5.38 1.56
N LEU A 46 11.48 5.76 2.45
CA LEU A 46 10.54 4.86 3.13
C LEU A 46 9.11 5.20 2.72
N VAL A 47 8.39 4.22 2.18
CA VAL A 47 6.96 4.31 1.85
C VAL A 47 6.17 3.59 2.92
N ILE A 48 5.26 4.31 3.56
CA ILE A 48 4.32 3.72 4.52
C ILE A 48 2.92 3.87 3.97
N GLN A 49 2.28 2.75 3.62
CA GLN A 49 0.97 2.74 3.01
C GLN A 49 0.12 1.57 3.47
N GLY A 50 -1.20 1.66 3.28
CA GLY A 50 -2.09 0.54 3.51
C GLY A 50 -2.04 -0.48 2.37
N ASP A 51 -2.44 -1.71 2.66
CA ASP A 51 -2.65 -2.78 1.68
C ASP A 51 -3.49 -2.37 0.46
N SER A 52 -4.55 -1.60 0.68
CA SER A 52 -5.45 -1.15 -0.37
C SER A 52 -4.78 -0.14 -1.29
N ALA A 53 -3.97 0.77 -0.73
CA ALA A 53 -3.19 1.72 -1.52
C ALA A 53 -2.08 1.00 -2.32
N PHE A 54 -1.49 -0.03 -1.72
CA PHE A 54 -0.56 -0.93 -2.40
C PHE A 54 -1.26 -1.65 -3.56
N GLY A 55 -2.50 -2.12 -3.40
CA GLY A 55 -3.26 -2.75 -4.49
C GLY A 55 -3.44 -1.88 -5.74
N PHE A 56 -3.49 -0.54 -5.60
CA PHE A 56 -3.60 0.37 -6.74
C PHE A 56 -2.29 0.59 -7.50
N SER A 57 -1.15 0.49 -6.82
CA SER A 57 0.14 0.98 -7.33
C SER A 57 1.29 -0.02 -7.17
N GLY A 58 1.03 -1.23 -6.66
CA GLY A 58 2.05 -2.21 -6.31
C GLY A 58 2.90 -2.68 -7.49
N MET A 59 2.41 -2.53 -8.73
CA MET A 59 3.19 -2.79 -9.95
C MET A 59 4.44 -1.91 -10.03
N GLU A 60 4.45 -0.74 -9.39
CA GLU A 60 5.63 0.14 -9.32
C GLU A 60 6.80 -0.46 -8.52
N CYS A 61 6.58 -1.51 -7.72
CA CYS A 61 7.67 -2.27 -7.11
C CYS A 61 8.59 -2.89 -8.18
N GLU A 62 8.05 -3.25 -9.34
CA GLU A 62 8.86 -3.74 -10.45
C GLU A 62 9.78 -2.63 -10.99
N VAL A 63 9.32 -1.38 -11.06
CA VAL A 63 10.14 -0.23 -11.45
C VAL A 63 11.25 0.01 -10.43
N ILE A 64 10.92 -0.03 -9.13
CA ILE A 64 11.90 0.10 -8.04
C ILE A 64 13.00 -0.96 -8.17
N ALA A 65 12.64 -2.22 -8.42
CA ALA A 65 13.59 -3.31 -8.58
C ALA A 65 14.43 -3.16 -9.87
N ARG A 66 13.78 -2.90 -11.01
CA ARG A 66 14.43 -2.74 -12.33
C ARG A 66 15.51 -1.67 -12.32
N TYR A 67 15.27 -0.56 -11.62
CA TYR A 67 16.22 0.56 -11.52
C TYR A 67 17.10 0.49 -10.25
N ASN A 68 17.01 -0.58 -9.45
CA ASN A 68 17.75 -0.77 -8.21
C ASN A 68 17.67 0.45 -7.26
N LEU A 69 16.46 0.99 -7.10
CA LEU A 69 16.23 2.20 -6.30
C LEU A 69 16.24 1.86 -4.80
N LYS A 70 16.85 2.73 -3.97
CA LYS A 70 16.93 2.58 -2.52
C LYS A 70 15.62 2.94 -1.82
N VAL A 71 14.57 2.16 -2.09
CA VAL A 71 13.21 2.35 -1.55
C VAL A 71 12.83 1.17 -0.68
N VAL A 72 12.36 1.44 0.53
CA VAL A 72 11.73 0.45 1.42
C VAL A 72 10.23 0.68 1.42
N VAL A 73 9.44 -0.37 1.18
CA VAL A 73 7.98 -0.30 1.17
C VAL A 73 7.42 -1.06 2.38
N ALA A 74 6.82 -0.33 3.31
CA ALA A 74 6.11 -0.88 4.46
C ALA A 74 4.59 -0.83 4.21
N VAL A 75 4.00 -2.02 4.10
CA VAL A 75 2.56 -2.20 3.87
C VAL A 75 1.87 -2.55 5.17
N LEU A 76 0.96 -1.68 5.61
CA LEU A 76 0.10 -1.91 6.76
C LEU A 76 -1.13 -2.69 6.30
N ASN A 77 -1.06 -4.02 6.39
CA ASN A 77 -2.15 -4.90 6.00
C ASN A 77 -3.21 -5.00 7.10
N ASN A 78 -4.46 -4.66 6.78
CA ASN A 78 -5.63 -4.79 7.65
C ASN A 78 -6.79 -5.55 6.98
N GLY A 79 -6.48 -6.29 5.92
CA GLY A 79 -7.43 -7.16 5.23
C GLY A 79 -8.43 -6.45 4.33
N GLY A 80 -8.06 -5.30 3.76
CA GLY A 80 -8.77 -4.68 2.64
C GLY A 80 -9.34 -3.29 2.88
N ILE A 81 -10.02 -2.79 1.85
CA ILE A 81 -10.40 -1.39 1.73
C ILE A 81 -11.33 -0.95 2.88
N TYR A 82 -11.02 0.19 3.47
CA TYR A 82 -11.77 0.86 4.55
C TYR A 82 -11.89 0.05 5.85
N GLY A 83 -10.81 -0.66 6.23
CA GLY A 83 -10.71 -1.36 7.51
C GLY A 83 -11.34 -2.74 7.45
N GLY A 84 -10.86 -3.59 6.53
CA GLY A 84 -11.38 -4.94 6.29
C GLY A 84 -11.79 -5.67 7.57
N ASP A 85 -10.83 -5.90 8.45
CA ASP A 85 -10.97 -6.54 9.77
C ASP A 85 -11.78 -5.74 10.83
N ARG A 86 -12.24 -4.54 10.50
CA ARG A 86 -13.10 -3.66 11.33
C ARG A 86 -14.50 -3.46 10.76
N ARG A 87 -14.81 -4.03 9.59
CA ARG A 87 -16.18 -4.02 9.04
C ARG A 87 -17.17 -4.59 10.04
N GLN A 88 -18.30 -3.91 10.26
CA GLN A 88 -19.38 -4.43 11.09
C GLN A 88 -19.86 -5.80 10.57
N GLU A 89 -20.28 -6.68 11.47
CA GLU A 89 -20.66 -8.07 11.14
C GLU A 89 -21.71 -8.13 10.02
N GLY A 90 -22.69 -7.23 10.04
CA GLY A 90 -23.72 -7.14 9.00
C GLY A 90 -23.14 -6.84 7.61
N THR A 91 -22.15 -5.96 7.52
CA THR A 91 -21.47 -5.63 6.25
C THR A 91 -20.62 -6.80 5.77
N ARG A 92 -19.95 -7.52 6.68
CA ARG A 92 -19.18 -8.72 6.32
C ARG A 92 -20.06 -9.82 5.75
N LYS A 93 -21.20 -10.10 6.38
CA LYS A 93 -22.17 -11.11 5.90
C LYS A 93 -22.70 -10.77 4.52
N LYS A 94 -23.04 -9.50 4.27
CA LYS A 94 -23.47 -9.04 2.95
C LYS A 94 -22.36 -9.19 1.90
N ALA A 95 -21.13 -8.81 2.21
CA ALA A 95 -19.99 -9.00 1.31
C ALA A 95 -19.78 -10.49 0.98
N ALA A 96 -19.78 -11.36 2.00
CA ALA A 96 -19.63 -12.80 1.82
C ALA A 96 -20.77 -13.41 0.99
N GLN A 97 -22.02 -12.99 1.20
CA GLN A 97 -23.16 -13.42 0.38
C GLN A 97 -23.02 -12.98 -1.09
N SER A 98 -22.61 -11.74 -1.32
CA SER A 98 -22.38 -11.22 -2.68
C SER A 98 -21.24 -11.96 -3.40
N LEU A 99 -20.16 -12.27 -2.68
CA LEU A 99 -19.02 -13.05 -3.21
C LEU A 99 -19.42 -14.50 -3.51
N ALA A 100 -20.17 -15.14 -2.62
CA ALA A 100 -20.68 -16.49 -2.84
C ALA A 100 -21.61 -16.56 -4.06
N ALA A 101 -22.42 -15.52 -4.30
CA ALA A 101 -23.27 -15.42 -5.48
C ALA A 101 -22.50 -15.36 -6.81
N VAL A 102 -21.23 -14.95 -6.79
CA VAL A 102 -20.33 -14.92 -7.96
C VAL A 102 -19.27 -16.03 -7.92
N GLY A 103 -19.43 -17.03 -7.04
CA GLY A 103 -18.56 -18.22 -6.99
C GLY A 103 -17.25 -18.04 -6.21
N HIS A 104 -17.10 -16.97 -5.42
CA HIS A 104 -15.93 -16.74 -4.59
C HIS A 104 -16.23 -17.05 -3.11
N GLY A 105 -15.38 -17.89 -2.48
CA GLY A 105 -15.59 -18.34 -1.09
C GLY A 105 -15.28 -17.29 -0.01
N SER A 106 -14.46 -16.28 -0.34
CA SER A 106 -14.09 -15.19 0.56
C SER A 106 -13.55 -13.99 -0.22
N ASP A 107 -13.60 -12.80 0.37
CA ASP A 107 -12.98 -11.57 -0.18
C ASP A 107 -11.45 -11.71 -0.04
N PRO A 108 -10.69 -11.89 -1.13
CA PRO A 108 -9.24 -11.93 -1.01
C PRO A 108 -8.74 -10.54 -0.62
N GLU A 109 -7.91 -10.46 0.42
CA GLU A 109 -7.29 -9.19 0.79
C GLU A 109 -6.47 -8.68 -0.42
N PRO A 110 -6.43 -7.36 -0.69
CA PRO A 110 -5.64 -6.80 -1.80
C PRO A 110 -4.14 -7.17 -1.76
N THR A 111 -3.66 -7.58 -0.57
CA THR A 111 -2.29 -8.04 -0.33
C THR A 111 -2.22 -9.49 0.14
N ALA A 112 -3.29 -10.27 -0.02
CA ALA A 112 -3.23 -11.71 0.17
C ALA A 112 -2.26 -12.28 -0.87
N PHE A 113 -1.01 -12.46 -0.46
CA PHE A 113 0.00 -13.12 -1.25
C PHE A 113 -0.55 -14.49 -1.63
N VAL A 114 -0.69 -14.74 -2.93
CA VAL A 114 -1.13 -16.04 -3.42
C VAL A 114 -0.05 -17.03 -3.00
N LYS A 115 -0.45 -18.11 -2.31
CA LYS A 115 0.45 -19.05 -1.63
C LYS A 115 1.58 -19.59 -2.52
N ASP A 116 1.35 -19.65 -3.83
CA ASP A 116 2.27 -20.21 -4.82
C ASP A 116 2.90 -19.14 -5.74
N SER A 117 2.62 -17.85 -5.50
CA SER A 117 3.19 -16.77 -6.31
C SER A 117 4.64 -16.50 -5.92
N GLN A 118 5.50 -16.46 -6.92
CA GLN A 118 6.95 -16.26 -6.75
C GLN A 118 7.32 -14.77 -6.68
N TYR A 119 6.80 -14.06 -5.68
CA TYR A 119 7.09 -12.62 -5.50
C TYR A 119 8.58 -12.33 -5.31
N GLN A 120 9.36 -13.31 -4.88
CA GLN A 120 10.82 -13.26 -4.82
C GLN A 120 11.52 -13.15 -6.18
N LEU A 121 10.85 -13.46 -7.30
CA LEU A 121 11.42 -13.33 -8.64
C LEU A 121 11.26 -11.90 -9.20
N VAL A 122 10.57 -11.03 -8.49
CA VAL A 122 10.37 -9.61 -8.86
C VAL A 122 11.40 -8.71 -8.15
N MET A 123 12.17 -9.24 -7.19
CA MET A 123 13.28 -8.58 -6.49
C MET A 123 14.62 -9.19 -6.89
#